data_AF-A0A4Y2JGQ7-F1
#
_entry.id   AF-A0A4Y2JGQ7-F1
#
_cell.length_a   1.000
_cell.length_b   1.000
_cell.length_c   1.000
_cell.angle_alpha   90.00
_cell.angle_beta   90.00
_cell.angle_gamma   90.00
#
_symmetry.space_group_name_H-M   'P 1'
#
loop_
_entity.id
_entity.type
_entity.pdbx_description
1 polymer ?
#
loop_
_entity_poly.entity_id
_entity_poly.type
_entity_poly.pdbx_seq_one_letter_code
_entity_poly.pdbx_strand_id
1 'polypeptide(L)' 'MHELRERHPAIYQEFLKGHFVMKKSERPFSAISDDQAHEQNNKLTKSDGGAIGILDDKNALQKWMVAIPEISRMITE' A
#
# COMPACT_ATOMS: atom_id res chain seq x y z
N MET A 1 20.51 -4.64 7.85
CA MET A 1 21.10 -3.54 7.07
C MET A 1 22.62 -3.65 6.91
N HIS A 2 23.40 -3.90 7.97
CA HIS A 2 24.86 -4.03 7.84
C HIS A 2 25.31 -5.11 6.85
N GLU A 3 24.73 -6.31 6.92
CA GLU A 3 25.04 -7.39 5.97
C GLU A 3 24.56 -7.10 4.54
N LEU A 4 23.49 -6.30 4.37
CA LEU A 4 22.93 -5.98 3.05
C LEU A 4 23.92 -5.16 2.23
N ARG A 5 24.61 -4.21 2.87
CA ARG A 5 25.64 -3.39 2.23
C ARG A 5 26.80 -4.23 1.70
N GLU A 6 27.17 -5.28 2.42
CA GLU A 6 28.33 -6.13 2.09
C GLU A 6 27.97 -7.26 1.12
N ARG A 7 26.84 -7.94 1.32
CA ARG A 7 26.41 -9.08 0.49
C ARG A 7 25.69 -8.66 -0.79
N HIS A 8 24.95 -7.54 -0.75
CA HIS A 8 24.13 -7.06 -1.87
C HIS A 8 24.23 -5.53 -2.04
N PRO A 9 25.43 -5.00 -2.37
CA PRO A 9 25.67 -3.56 -2.43
C PRO A 9 24.76 -2.82 -3.43
N ALA A 10 24.40 -3.45 -4.54
CA ALA A 10 23.48 -2.87 -5.52
C ALA A 10 22.10 -2.63 -4.92
N ILE A 11 21.52 -3.63 -4.26
CA ILE A 11 20.22 -3.52 -3.58
C ILE A 11 20.30 -2.46 -2.49
N TYR A 12 21.38 -2.45 -1.69
CA TYR A 12 21.58 -1.43 -0.67
C TYR A 12 21.56 0.00 -1.24
N GLN A 13 22.13 0.24 -2.42
CA GLN A 13 22.05 1.54 -3.08
C GLN A 13 20.62 1.92 -3.48
N GLU A 14 19.82 0.97 -3.97
CA GLU A 14 18.42 1.21 -4.31
C GLU A 14 17.56 1.53 -3.07
N PHE A 15 17.87 0.90 -1.92
CA PHE A 15 17.27 1.26 -0.64
C PHE A 15 17.63 2.70 -0.23
N LEU A 16 18.89 3.13 -0.40
CA LEU A 16 19.27 4.51 -0.10
C LEU A 16 18.59 5.52 -1.03
N LYS A 17 18.30 5.14 -2.28
CA LYS A 17 17.53 5.97 -3.22
C LYS A 17 16.03 6.02 -2.89
N GLY A 18 15.53 5.13 -2.04
CA GLY A 18 14.12 5.08 -1.68
C GLY A 18 13.23 4.55 -2.80
N HIS A 19 13.71 3.64 -3.65
CA HIS A 19 12.88 3.04 -4.72
C HIS A 19 11.83 2.02 -4.22
N PHE A 20 11.62 1.94 -2.91
CA PHE A 20 10.65 1.06 -2.24
C PHE A 20 9.64 1.84 -1.38
N VAL A 21 9.62 3.17 -1.53
CA VAL A 21 8.73 4.06 -0.76
C VAL A 21 7.78 4.82 -1.67
N MET A 22 6.53 4.98 -1.22
CA MET A 22 5.54 5.90 -1.79
C MET A 22 5.51 7.20 -0.98
N LYS A 23 5.26 8.32 -1.66
CA LYS A 23 5.08 9.62 -1.01
C LYS A 23 3.61 10.05 -1.05
N LYS A 24 3.02 10.30 0.11
CA LYS A 24 1.63 10.82 0.20
C LYS A 24 1.52 12.31 -0.12
N SER A 25 2.66 13.02 -0.15
CA SER A 25 2.77 14.44 -0.52
C SER A 25 4.14 14.72 -1.12
N GLU A 26 4.39 15.95 -1.58
CA GLU A 26 5.75 16.34 -2.03
C GLU A 26 6.78 16.40 -0.89
N ARG A 27 6.32 16.40 0.37
CA ARG A 27 7.20 16.55 1.53
C ARG A 27 7.96 15.24 1.80
N PRO A 28 9.29 15.27 1.99
CA PRO A 28 10.09 14.05 2.21
C PRO A 28 9.63 13.18 3.39
N PHE A 29 9.14 13.79 4.48
CA PHE A 29 8.66 13.03 5.65
C PHE A 29 7.42 12.17 5.38
N SER A 30 6.74 12.40 4.25
CA SER A 30 5.56 11.62 3.86
C SER A 30 5.89 10.35 3.09
N ALA A 31 7.18 10.05 2.91
CA ALA A 31 7.66 8.81 2.34
C ALA A 31 7.44 7.65 3.33
N ILE A 32 6.70 6.63 2.89
CA ILE A 32 6.44 5.39 3.64
C ILE A 32 6.75 4.21 2.74
N SER A 33 7.14 3.06 3.30
CA SER A 33 7.35 1.86 2.49
C SER A 33 6.06 1.45 1.77
N ASP A 34 6.20 0.84 0.60
CA ASP A 34 5.06 0.40 -0.22
C ASP A 34 4.11 -0.53 0.56
N ASP A 35 4.66 -1.43 1.38
CA ASP A 35 3.91 -2.31 2.27
C ASP A 35 3.09 -1.52 3.31
N GLN A 36 3.67 -0.49 3.92
CA GLN A 36 2.96 0.36 4.86
C GLN A 36 1.88 1.20 4.18
N ALA A 37 2.11 1.64 2.93
CA ALA A 37 1.09 2.32 2.14
C ALA A 37 -0.09 1.39 1.84
N HIS A 38 0.19 0.14 1.45
CA HIS A 38 -0.83 -0.89 1.27
C HIS A 38 -1.59 -1.18 2.56
N GLU A 39 -0.94 -1.26 3.71
CA GLU A 39 -1.61 -1.51 4.98
C GLU A 39 -2.51 -0.34 5.40
N GLN A 40 -2.08 0.90 5.20
CA GLN A 40 -2.94 2.07 5.41
C GLN A 40 -4.16 2.06 4.48
N ASN A 41 -3.98 1.69 3.22
CA ASN A 41 -5.08 1.57 2.26
C ASN A 41 -6.02 0.41 2.62
N ASN A 42 -5.48 -0.72 3.07
CA ASN A 42 -6.26 -1.84 3.59
C ASN A 42 -7.11 -1.39 4.77
N LYS A 43 -6.56 -0.62 5.71
CA LYS A 43 -7.32 -0.11 6.86
C LYS A 43 -8.45 0.87 6.47
N LEU A 44 -8.31 1.59 5.36
CA LEU A 44 -9.36 2.49 4.85
C LEU A 44 -10.47 1.74 4.09
N THR A 45 -10.13 0.61 3.48
CA THR A 45 -11.02 -0.17 2.60
C THR A 45 -11.66 -1.35 3.31
N LYS A 46 -10.97 -1.95 4.28
CA LYS A 46 -11.45 -3.02 5.16
C LYS A 46 -11.87 -2.38 6.47
N SER A 47 -13.08 -2.67 6.93
CA SER A 47 -13.39 -2.48 8.35
C SER A 47 -12.83 -3.66 9.15
N ASP A 48 -12.81 -3.55 10.49
CA ASP A 48 -12.16 -4.48 11.41
C ASP A 48 -12.63 -5.96 11.31
N GLY A 49 -13.66 -6.26 10.50
CA GLY A 49 -14.22 -7.60 10.30
C GLY A 49 -13.91 -8.27 8.96
N GLY A 50 -13.03 -7.73 8.13
CA GLY A 50 -12.76 -8.28 6.79
C GLY A 50 -14.00 -8.21 5.88
N ALA A 51 -14.32 -9.28 5.14
CA ALA A 51 -15.48 -9.29 4.25
C ALA A 51 -16.81 -9.09 4.99
N ILE A 52 -16.94 -9.66 6.20
CA ILE A 52 -18.13 -9.51 7.05
C ILE A 52 -18.26 -8.05 7.48
N GLY A 53 -17.16 -7.46 7.94
CA GLY A 53 -17.16 -6.04 8.30
C GLY A 53 -17.48 -5.11 7.13
N ILE A 54 -17.07 -5.44 5.90
CA ILE A 54 -17.39 -4.64 4.71
C ILE A 54 -18.90 -4.69 4.42
N LEU A 55 -19.54 -5.84 4.60
CA LEU A 55 -20.99 -5.99 4.39
C LEU A 55 -21.81 -5.34 5.50
N ASP A 56 -21.29 -5.31 6.74
CA ASP A 56 -21.97 -4.73 7.90
C ASP A 56 -21.87 -3.19 7.96
N ASP A 57 -20.85 -2.58 7.34
CA ASP A 57 -20.70 -1.13 7.22
C ASP A 57 -21.14 -0.64 5.83
N LYS A 58 -22.29 0.05 5.77
CA LYS A 58 -22.84 0.63 4.52
C LYS A 58 -21.85 1.55 3.79
N ASN A 59 -21.01 2.29 4.50
CA ASN A 59 -20.01 3.17 3.89
C ASN A 59 -18.84 2.37 3.31
N ALA A 60 -18.38 1.34 4.01
CA ALA A 60 -17.34 0.43 3.51
C ALA A 60 -17.84 -0.33 2.28
N LEU A 61 -19.07 -0.85 2.32
CA LEU A 61 -19.72 -1.52 1.20
C LEU A 61 -19.82 -0.62 -0.03
N GLN A 62 -20.24 0.64 0.15
CA GLN A 62 -20.35 1.58 -0.96
C GLN A 62 -18.99 1.89 -1.61
N LYS A 63 -17.94 2.12 -0.80
CA LYS A 63 -16.58 2.31 -1.32
C LYS A 63 -16.09 1.09 -2.08
N TRP A 64 -16.37 -0.11 -1.56
CA TRP A 64 -15.99 -1.36 -2.19
C TRP A 64 -16.69 -1.57 -3.54
N MET A 65 -18.01 -1.33 -3.61
CA MET A 65 -18.77 -1.43 -4.87
C MET A 65 -18.27 -0.46 -5.95
N VAL A 66 -17.78 0.72 -5.57
CA VAL A 66 -17.24 1.70 -6.53
C VAL A 66 -15.81 1.34 -6.96
N ALA A 67 -14.97 0.88 -6.02
CA ALA A 67 -13.56 0.58 -6.30
C ALA A 67 -13.35 -0.73 -7.06
N ILE A 68 -14.19 -1.75 -6.82
CA ILE A 68 -14.00 -3.11 -7.38
C ILE A 68 -13.98 -3.17 -8.92
N PRO A 69 -14.87 -2.48 -9.65
CA PRO A 69 -14.82 -2.48 -11.11
C PRO A 69 -13.49 -1.95 -11.66
N GLU A 70 -12.96 -0.89 -11.05
CA GLU A 70 -11.71 -0.27 -11.48
C GLU A 70 -10.48 -1.14 -11.13
N ILE A 71 -10.49 -1.76 -9.94
CA ILE A 71 -9.48 -2.76 -9.57
C ILE A 71 -9.50 -3.94 -10.54
N SER A 72 -10.70 -4.43 -10.90
CA SER A 72 -10.85 -5.51 -11.88
C SER A 72 -10.29 -5.13 -13.25
N ARG A 73 -10.51 -3.88 -13.70
CA ARG A 73 -9.94 -3.36 -14.95
C ARG A 73 -8.41 -3.41 -14.92
N MET A 74 -7.80 -2.85 -13.87
CA MET A 74 -6.33 -2.79 -13.73
C MET A 74 -5.65 -4.16 -13.66
N ILE A 75 -6.32 -5.19 -13.14
CA ILE A 75 -5.77 -6.56 -13.07
C ILE A 75 -5.84 -7.27 -14.42
N THR A 76 -6.77 -6.88 -15.29
CA THR A 76 -7.00 -7.53 -16.59
C THR A 76 -6.21 -6.87 -17.73
N GLU A 77 -5.54 -5.75 -17.46
CA GLU A 77 -4.57 -5.07 -18.35
C GLU A 77 -3.15 -5.61 -18.15
#